data_AF-A0AAC8TBQ4-F1
#
_entry.id   AF-A0AAC8TBQ4-F1
#
_cell.length_a   1.000
_cell.length_b   1.000
_cell.length_c   1.000
_cell.angle_alpha   90.00
_cell.angle_beta   90.00
_cell.angle_gamma   90.00
#
_symmetry.space_group_name_H-M   'P 1'
#
loop_
_entity.id
_entity.type
_entity.pdbx_description
1 polymer ?
#
loop_
_entity_poly.entity_id
_entity_poly.type
_entity_poly.pdbx_seq_one_letter_code
_entity_poly.pdbx_strand_id
1 'polypeptide(L)'
;MKMAPDDVTLDAMVSGLDEEGDLDAWNWLLTSTSAAETWGRAVERRLRIERYAQALIAHPWIAQLQSALRTLAPSSRAAIEAVVEPELLLADLGQTAAAPMRLAGSAWGRIETALVPVGTTVGLRWEEEHEGMLRFFYKTAVAEGELAEALWVLEAGEAPVLLLACAGAEDARTLVEALASAERVAGVLLLEETLLEEEA
;
A
#
# COMPACT_ATOMS: atom_id res chain seq x y z
N MET A 1 -33.62 11.53 9.58
CA MET A 1 -32.22 11.87 9.24
C MET A 1 -31.67 10.67 8.51
N LYS A 2 -31.40 10.77 7.20
CA LYS A 2 -30.89 9.63 6.42
C LYS A 2 -29.41 9.46 6.73
N MET A 3 -29.01 8.24 7.07
CA MET A 3 -27.64 7.89 7.42
C MET A 3 -26.82 7.75 6.14
N ALA A 4 -25.53 8.11 6.18
CA ALA A 4 -24.64 7.85 5.06
C ALA A 4 -24.51 6.32 4.85
N PRO A 5 -24.45 5.83 3.60
CA PRO A 5 -24.16 4.43 3.32
C PRO A 5 -22.77 4.06 3.85
N ASP A 6 -22.61 2.82 4.30
CA ASP A 6 -21.31 2.31 4.72
C ASP A 6 -20.41 1.98 3.52
N ASP A 7 -19.13 1.73 3.81
CA ASP A 7 -18.12 1.48 2.79
C ASP A 7 -18.40 0.21 1.96
N VAL A 8 -19.02 -0.81 2.56
CA VAL A 8 -19.31 -2.08 1.89
C VAL A 8 -20.44 -1.88 0.88
N THR A 9 -21.51 -1.19 1.27
CA THR A 9 -22.60 -0.82 0.35
C THR A 9 -22.08 0.03 -0.80
N LEU A 10 -21.26 1.06 -0.52
CA LEU A 10 -20.69 1.90 -1.57
C LEU A 10 -19.81 1.11 -2.56
N ASP A 11 -18.98 0.19 -2.06
CA ASP A 11 -18.13 -0.64 -2.92
C ASP A 11 -18.94 -1.62 -3.78
N ALA A 12 -20.03 -2.17 -3.25
CA ALA A 12 -20.96 -3.02 -3.99
C ALA A 12 -21.66 -2.24 -5.12
N MET A 13 -22.13 -1.02 -4.82
CA MET A 13 -22.74 -0.13 -5.81
C MET A 13 -21.76 0.25 -6.92
N VAL A 14 -20.51 0.61 -6.60
CA VAL A 14 -19.46 0.90 -7.60
C VAL A 14 -19.20 -0.32 -8.49
N SER A 15 -19.28 -1.52 -7.93
CA SER A 15 -19.08 -2.78 -8.66
C SER A 15 -20.29 -3.19 -9.54
N GLY A 16 -21.39 -2.43 -9.50
CA GLY A 16 -22.65 -2.81 -10.15
C GLY A 16 -23.29 -4.06 -9.55
N LEU A 17 -23.00 -4.33 -8.27
CA LEU A 17 -23.56 -5.43 -7.49
C LEU A 17 -24.64 -4.93 -6.52
N ASP A 18 -25.28 -3.81 -6.84
CA ASP A 18 -26.31 -3.23 -5.99
C ASP A 18 -27.52 -4.14 -5.87
N GLU A 19 -28.03 -4.29 -4.65
CA GLU A 19 -29.23 -5.06 -4.36
C GLU A 19 -30.46 -4.15 -4.46
N GLU A 20 -31.65 -4.73 -4.65
CA GLU A 20 -32.92 -3.98 -4.64
C GLU A 20 -33.13 -3.16 -3.34
N GLY A 21 -32.35 -3.44 -2.28
CA GLY A 21 -32.31 -2.71 -1.01
C GLY A 21 -31.49 -1.40 -1.00
N ASP A 22 -30.72 -1.09 -2.04
CA ASP A 22 -29.75 0.03 -2.01
C ASP A 22 -30.34 1.41 -2.39
N LEU A 23 -31.68 1.49 -2.52
CA LEU A 23 -32.40 2.72 -2.85
C LEU A 23 -32.13 3.88 -1.88
N ASP A 24 -31.94 3.58 -0.59
CA ASP A 24 -31.65 4.63 0.40
C ASP A 24 -30.21 5.15 0.29
N ALA A 25 -29.26 4.31 -0.12
CA ALA A 25 -27.87 4.73 -0.41
C ALA A 25 -27.82 5.63 -1.64
N TRP A 26 -28.51 5.24 -2.73
CA TRP A 26 -28.67 6.08 -3.92
C TRP A 26 -29.32 7.43 -3.61
N ASN A 27 -30.41 7.42 -2.84
CA ASN A 27 -31.10 8.64 -2.48
C ASN A 27 -30.24 9.55 -1.59
N TRP A 28 -29.43 8.97 -0.70
CA TRP A 28 -28.45 9.74 0.07
C TRP A 28 -27.40 10.39 -0.84
N LEU A 29 -26.83 9.65 -1.80
CA LEU A 29 -25.85 10.18 -2.76
C LEU A 29 -26.44 11.31 -3.63
N LEU A 30 -27.71 11.24 -4.02
CA LEU A 30 -28.35 12.27 -4.83
C LEU A 30 -28.69 13.55 -4.05
N THR A 31 -28.76 13.48 -2.72
CA THR A 31 -29.25 14.59 -1.88
C THR A 31 -28.17 15.19 -0.98
N SER A 32 -27.06 14.49 -0.74
CA SER A 32 -25.96 14.95 0.09
C SER A 32 -24.97 15.84 -0.66
N THR A 33 -24.50 16.91 -0.02
CA THR A 33 -23.47 17.80 -0.58
C THR A 33 -22.07 17.18 -0.58
N SER A 34 -21.83 16.13 0.22
CA SER A 34 -20.56 15.39 0.27
C SER A 34 -20.57 14.10 -0.57
N ALA A 35 -21.63 13.89 -1.36
CA ALA A 35 -21.80 12.66 -2.13
C ALA A 35 -20.69 12.45 -3.16
N ALA A 36 -20.29 13.50 -3.88
CA ALA A 36 -19.25 13.41 -4.91
C ALA A 36 -17.90 12.94 -4.33
N GLU A 37 -17.47 13.52 -3.20
CA GLU A 37 -16.25 13.12 -2.50
C GLU A 37 -16.35 11.69 -1.94
N THR A 38 -17.51 11.33 -1.37
CA THR A 38 -17.74 10.00 -0.80
C THR A 38 -17.75 8.92 -1.89
N TRP A 39 -18.38 9.19 -3.03
CA TRP A 39 -18.38 8.33 -4.20
C TRP A 39 -16.97 8.21 -4.80
N GLY A 40 -16.25 9.33 -4.96
CA GLY A 40 -14.86 9.33 -5.43
C GLY A 40 -13.96 8.42 -4.60
N ARG A 41 -14.05 8.52 -3.26
CA ARG A 41 -13.32 7.63 -2.34
C ARG A 41 -13.70 6.16 -2.48
N ALA A 42 -14.98 5.85 -2.69
CA ALA A 42 -15.43 4.47 -2.91
C ALA A 42 -14.89 3.91 -4.23
N VAL A 43 -14.89 4.70 -5.31
CA VAL A 43 -14.30 4.33 -6.60
C VAL A 43 -12.80 4.06 -6.46
N GLU A 44 -12.05 4.95 -5.81
CA GLU A 44 -10.62 4.77 -5.56
C GLU A 44 -10.31 3.52 -4.74
N ARG A 45 -11.08 3.29 -3.66
CA ARG A 45 -10.95 2.09 -2.83
C ARG A 45 -11.21 0.83 -3.65
N ARG A 46 -12.26 0.82 -4.48
CA ARG A 46 -12.60 -0.33 -5.31
C ARG A 46 -11.53 -0.63 -6.35
N LEU A 47 -11.03 0.40 -7.06
CA LEU A 47 -9.92 0.26 -8.01
C LEU A 47 -8.67 -0.33 -7.33
N ARG A 48 -8.36 0.10 -6.12
CA ARG A 48 -7.24 -0.45 -5.33
C ARG A 48 -7.44 -1.94 -5.02
N ILE A 49 -8.64 -2.34 -4.59
CA ILE A 49 -8.98 -3.74 -4.31
C ILE A 49 -8.85 -4.59 -5.59
N GLU A 50 -9.33 -4.09 -6.72
CA GLU A 50 -9.27 -4.82 -7.99
C GLU A 50 -7.83 -4.99 -8.48
N ARG A 51 -7.02 -3.93 -8.42
CA ARG A 51 -5.59 -4.01 -8.76
C ARG A 51 -4.85 -4.99 -7.85
N TYR A 52 -5.15 -4.97 -6.55
CA TYR A 52 -4.59 -5.95 -5.62
C TYR A 52 -5.02 -7.38 -5.95
N ALA A 53 -6.30 -7.60 -6.26
CA ALA A 53 -6.80 -8.91 -6.65
C ALA A 53 -6.15 -9.41 -7.94
N GLN A 54 -5.99 -8.54 -8.95
CA GLN A 54 -5.27 -8.86 -10.18
C GLN A 54 -3.80 -9.22 -9.90
N ALA A 55 -3.12 -8.45 -9.05
CA ALA A 55 -1.75 -8.74 -8.64
C ALA A 55 -1.65 -10.11 -7.93
N LEU A 56 -2.57 -10.44 -7.03
CA LEU A 56 -2.62 -11.74 -6.36
C LEU A 56 -2.81 -12.90 -7.34
N ILE A 57 -3.69 -12.75 -8.33
CA ILE A 57 -3.96 -13.77 -9.36
C ILE A 57 -2.72 -13.97 -10.23
N ALA A 58 -2.09 -12.88 -10.68
CA ALA A 58 -0.90 -12.93 -11.54
C ALA A 58 0.35 -13.39 -10.79
N HIS A 59 0.43 -13.13 -9.48
CA HIS A 59 1.62 -13.36 -8.66
C HIS A 59 1.28 -14.10 -7.36
N PRO A 60 1.12 -15.44 -7.41
CA PRO A 60 0.72 -16.25 -6.25
C PRO A 60 1.68 -16.17 -5.04
N TRP A 61 2.93 -15.75 -5.26
CA TRP A 61 3.91 -15.56 -4.19
C TRP A 61 3.48 -14.47 -3.19
N ILE A 62 2.68 -13.48 -3.63
CA ILE A 62 2.15 -12.43 -2.74
C ILE A 62 1.24 -13.07 -1.68
N ALA A 63 0.35 -13.97 -2.09
CA ALA A 63 -0.54 -14.68 -1.17
C ALA A 63 0.23 -15.57 -0.19
N GLN A 64 1.28 -16.24 -0.66
CA GLN A 64 2.15 -17.07 0.18
C GLN A 64 2.85 -16.25 1.25
N LEU A 65 3.44 -15.11 0.87
CA LEU A 65 4.06 -14.19 1.81
C LEU A 65 3.04 -13.62 2.78
N GLN A 66 1.88 -13.17 2.32
CA GLN A 66 0.84 -12.67 3.21
C GLN A 66 0.41 -13.73 4.23
N SER A 67 0.30 -15.00 3.83
CA SER A 67 0.01 -16.10 4.75
C SER A 67 1.14 -16.32 5.75
N ALA A 68 2.40 -16.30 5.31
CA ALA A 68 3.56 -16.45 6.19
C ALA A 68 3.61 -15.32 7.23
N LEU A 69 3.42 -14.07 6.80
CA LEU A 69 3.46 -12.90 7.67
C LEU A 69 2.36 -12.89 8.74
N ARG A 70 1.18 -13.43 8.45
CA ARG A 70 0.10 -13.54 9.46
C ARG A 70 0.44 -14.50 10.59
N THR A 71 1.37 -15.43 10.38
CA THR A 71 1.83 -16.33 11.46
C THR A 71 2.81 -15.64 12.40
N LEU A 72 3.41 -14.54 11.96
CA LEU A 72 4.23 -13.65 12.78
C LEU A 72 3.32 -12.68 13.55
N ALA A 73 3.68 -12.37 14.79
CA ALA A 73 2.76 -11.75 15.76
C ALA A 73 2.12 -10.45 15.22
N PRO A 74 0.78 -10.39 15.10
CA PRO A 74 0.12 -9.19 14.61
C PRO A 74 0.16 -8.09 15.68
N SER A 75 0.43 -6.86 15.24
CA SER A 75 0.22 -5.65 16.06
C SER A 75 -0.82 -4.76 15.41
N SER A 76 -1.51 -3.95 16.21
CA SER A 76 -2.41 -2.90 15.71
C SER A 76 -1.71 -1.56 15.48
N ARG A 77 -0.45 -1.40 15.95
CA ARG A 77 0.34 -0.19 15.71
C ARG A 77 1.04 -0.25 14.36
N ALA A 78 1.08 0.89 13.67
CA ALA A 78 1.87 1.05 12.46
C ALA A 78 3.35 0.75 12.77
N ALA A 79 3.96 -0.10 11.96
CA ALA A 79 5.35 -0.51 12.07
C ALA A 79 6.23 0.26 11.08
N ILE A 80 5.74 0.37 9.85
CA ILE A 80 6.40 1.11 8.77
C ILE A 80 5.40 1.97 8.00
N GLU A 81 5.91 3.06 7.44
CA GLU A 81 5.19 3.94 6.54
C GLU A 81 5.95 4.07 5.24
N ALA A 82 5.28 3.79 4.12
CA ALA A 82 5.79 4.13 2.81
C ALA A 82 5.46 5.60 2.54
N VAL A 83 6.48 6.38 2.16
CA VAL A 83 6.35 7.78 1.80
C VAL A 83 6.94 8.04 0.42
N VAL A 84 6.40 9.03 -0.28
CA VAL A 84 7.07 9.61 -1.45
C VAL A 84 8.18 10.52 -0.95
N GLU A 85 9.41 10.23 -1.34
CA GLU A 85 10.54 11.13 -1.11
C GLU A 85 10.52 12.23 -2.20
N PRO A 86 10.65 13.51 -1.82
CA PRO A 86 10.63 14.60 -2.78
C PRO A 86 11.86 14.55 -3.70
N GLU A 87 11.67 14.83 -4.99
CA GLU A 87 12.78 14.97 -5.93
C GLU A 87 13.70 16.13 -5.50
N LEU A 88 14.95 15.79 -5.17
CA LEU A 88 15.96 16.76 -4.70
C LEU A 88 16.30 17.84 -5.74
N LEU A 89 15.98 17.63 -7.03
CA LEU A 89 16.26 18.58 -8.11
C LEU A 89 15.45 19.88 -8.04
N LEU A 90 14.33 19.92 -7.29
CA LEU A 90 13.55 21.14 -7.07
C LEU A 90 13.93 21.89 -5.78
N ALA A 91 14.75 21.29 -4.91
CA ALA A 91 15.13 21.89 -3.62
C ALA A 91 16.10 23.07 -3.75
N ASP A 92 16.84 23.16 -4.87
CA ASP A 92 17.81 24.24 -5.12
C ASP A 92 17.18 25.55 -5.65
N LEU A 93 15.89 25.58 -5.97
CA LEU A 93 15.20 26.76 -6.51
C LEU A 93 14.29 27.50 -5.51
N GLY A 94 14.24 27.06 -4.24
CA GLY A 94 13.53 27.77 -3.18
C GLY A 94 13.07 26.86 -2.04
N GLN A 95 12.61 27.47 -0.94
CA GLN A 95 12.04 26.77 0.22
C GLN A 95 10.70 26.10 -0.13
N THR A 96 10.76 25.01 -0.87
CA THR A 96 9.70 24.01 -0.91
C THR A 96 10.32 22.70 -0.42
N ALA A 97 10.54 22.63 0.89
CA ALA A 97 10.60 21.34 1.56
C ALA A 97 9.18 20.75 1.46
N ALA A 98 8.87 20.15 0.31
CA ALA A 98 7.64 19.40 0.16
C ALA A 98 7.68 18.31 1.24
N ALA A 99 6.72 18.37 2.16
CA ALA A 99 6.64 17.36 3.20
C ALA A 99 6.42 16.00 2.51
N PRO A 100 7.15 14.95 2.92
CA PRO A 100 7.04 13.62 2.36
C PRO A 100 5.59 13.15 2.46
N MET A 101 5.04 12.69 1.33
CA MET A 101 3.64 12.31 1.23
C MET A 101 3.48 10.85 1.63
N ARG A 102 2.65 10.57 2.64
CA ARG A 102 2.37 9.20 3.07
C ARG A 102 1.54 8.46 2.01
N LEU A 103 2.06 7.32 1.54
CA LEU A 103 1.41 6.42 0.60
C LEU A 103 0.60 5.34 1.33
N ALA A 104 1.22 4.67 2.30
CA ALA A 104 0.63 3.59 3.07
C ALA A 104 1.31 3.45 4.44
N GLY A 105 0.61 2.89 5.42
CA GLY A 105 1.17 2.57 6.74
C GLY A 105 0.83 1.15 7.14
N SER A 106 1.85 0.28 7.24
CA SER A 106 1.69 -1.14 7.50
C SER A 106 2.00 -1.48 8.95
N ALA A 107 1.12 -2.26 9.57
CA ALA A 107 1.33 -2.80 10.90
C ALA A 107 2.10 -4.14 10.85
N TRP A 108 2.67 -4.55 11.98
CA TRP A 108 3.32 -5.87 12.08
C TRP A 108 2.35 -7.01 11.73
N GLY A 109 2.84 -7.97 10.94
CA GLY A 109 2.09 -9.11 10.42
C GLY A 109 1.19 -8.78 9.23
N ARG A 110 1.30 -7.56 8.65
CA ARG A 110 0.46 -7.10 7.54
C ARG A 110 1.27 -6.67 6.31
N ILE A 111 0.60 -6.75 5.17
CA ILE A 111 1.02 -6.11 3.92
C ILE A 111 -0.06 -5.09 3.58
N GLU A 112 0.33 -3.82 3.45
CA GLU A 112 -0.54 -2.76 2.95
C GLU A 112 -0.22 -2.49 1.49
N THR A 113 -1.22 -2.09 0.71
CA THR A 113 -1.04 -1.83 -0.73
C THR A 113 -1.03 -0.33 -1.00
N ALA A 114 -0.08 0.13 -1.81
CA ALA A 114 -0.01 1.49 -2.33
C ALA A 114 -0.02 1.48 -3.86
N LEU A 115 -0.79 2.38 -4.46
CA LEU A 115 -0.68 2.71 -5.88
C LEU A 115 0.32 3.85 -6.00
N VAL A 116 1.29 3.71 -6.89
CA VAL A 116 2.41 4.64 -7.01
C VAL A 116 2.71 4.92 -8.49
N PRO A 117 2.83 6.19 -8.91
CA PRO A 117 3.27 6.53 -10.25
C PRO A 117 4.66 5.98 -10.56
N VAL A 118 4.87 5.55 -11.81
CA VAL A 118 6.21 5.17 -12.30
C VAL A 118 7.17 6.34 -12.16
N GLY A 119 8.41 6.05 -11.77
CA GLY A 119 9.46 7.04 -11.51
C GLY A 119 9.43 7.62 -10.09
N THR A 120 8.42 7.29 -9.29
CA THR A 120 8.34 7.77 -7.90
C THR A 120 9.35 7.04 -7.02
N THR A 121 10.09 7.81 -6.20
CA THR A 121 10.94 7.26 -5.14
C THR A 121 10.12 7.07 -3.87
N VAL A 122 10.04 5.83 -3.41
CA VAL A 122 9.33 5.42 -2.19
C VAL A 122 10.35 5.12 -1.10
N GLY A 123 10.28 5.85 0.01
CA GLY A 123 11.04 5.56 1.22
C GLY A 123 10.19 4.84 2.26
N LEU A 124 10.81 3.91 3.00
CA LEU A 124 10.22 3.31 4.19
C LEU A 124 10.69 4.04 5.45
N ARG A 125 9.73 4.54 6.22
CA ARG A 125 9.94 5.15 7.53
C ARG A 125 9.39 4.25 8.61
N TRP A 126 9.95 4.36 9.80
CA TRP A 126 9.52 3.59 10.95
C TRP A 126 9.54 4.49 12.18
N GLU A 127 8.72 4.16 13.18
CA GLU A 127 8.79 4.84 14.47
C GLU A 127 10.01 4.32 15.25
N GLU A 128 10.84 5.24 15.74
CA GLU A 128 12.08 4.95 16.49
C GLU A 128 11.86 4.17 17.80
N GLU A 129 10.61 3.97 18.24
CA GLU A 129 10.24 3.24 19.46
C GLU A 129 10.51 1.72 19.39
N HIS A 130 11.10 1.21 18.31
CA HIS A 130 11.47 -0.19 18.20
C HIS A 130 12.90 -0.41 18.70
N GLU A 131 13.04 -1.08 19.85
CA GLU A 131 14.31 -1.39 20.53
C GLU A 131 15.27 -2.32 19.74
N GLY A 132 15.04 -2.57 18.45
CA GLY A 132 15.85 -3.48 17.62
C GLY A 132 16.18 -2.91 16.25
N MET A 133 17.28 -3.37 15.64
CA MET A 133 17.63 -2.99 14.27
C MET A 133 16.61 -3.58 13.29
N LEU A 134 16.04 -2.72 12.45
CA LEU A 134 15.24 -3.14 11.31
C LEU A 134 16.14 -3.42 10.12
N ARG A 135 15.86 -4.51 9.41
CA ARG A 135 16.43 -4.77 8.08
C ARG A 135 15.34 -4.74 7.05
N PHE A 136 15.65 -4.13 5.91
CA PHE A 136 14.69 -3.95 4.84
C PHE A 136 15.03 -4.87 3.67
N PHE A 137 14.01 -5.45 3.08
CA PHE A 137 14.12 -6.36 1.95
C PHE A 137 13.10 -6.00 0.89
N TYR A 138 13.33 -6.44 -0.34
CA TYR A 138 12.38 -6.33 -1.42
C TYR A 138 12.14 -7.67 -2.12
N LYS A 139 10.96 -7.80 -2.74
CA LYS A 139 10.60 -8.90 -3.62
C LYS A 139 9.87 -8.36 -4.84
N THR A 140 10.38 -8.65 -6.04
CA THR A 140 9.70 -8.42 -7.31
C THR A 140 9.31 -9.75 -7.95
N ALA A 141 8.74 -9.72 -9.16
CA ALA A 141 8.48 -10.94 -9.92
C ALA A 141 9.76 -11.75 -10.21
N VAL A 142 10.90 -11.07 -10.43
CA VAL A 142 12.13 -11.69 -10.94
C VAL A 142 13.30 -11.67 -9.96
N ALA A 143 13.24 -10.83 -8.92
CA ALA A 143 14.35 -10.63 -8.00
C ALA A 143 13.89 -10.53 -6.54
N GLU A 144 14.83 -10.69 -5.64
CA GLU A 144 14.73 -10.36 -4.22
C GLU A 144 16.10 -9.95 -3.70
N GLY A 145 16.12 -9.14 -2.65
CA GLY A 145 17.36 -8.68 -2.06
C GLY A 145 17.15 -7.80 -0.85
N GLU A 146 18.26 -7.35 -0.28
CA GLU A 146 18.28 -6.36 0.79
C GLU A 146 18.12 -4.95 0.22
N LEU A 147 17.38 -4.12 0.96
CA LEU A 147 17.11 -2.73 0.65
C LEU A 147 17.90 -1.83 1.61
N ALA A 148 19.18 -1.62 1.33
CA ALA A 148 20.11 -0.99 2.29
C ALA A 148 19.69 0.42 2.74
N GLU A 149 19.14 1.22 1.82
CA GLU A 149 18.74 2.61 2.10
C GLU A 149 17.27 2.75 2.49
N ALA A 150 16.52 1.64 2.54
CA ALA A 150 15.06 1.65 2.70
C ALA A 150 14.33 2.51 1.64
N LEU A 151 14.96 2.72 0.47
CA LEU A 151 14.45 3.50 -0.66
C LEU A 151 14.28 2.62 -1.89
N TRP A 152 13.17 2.77 -2.60
CA TRP A 152 12.90 2.11 -3.88
C TRP A 152 12.43 3.10 -4.93
N VAL A 153 12.94 3.02 -6.15
CA VAL A 153 12.41 3.78 -7.29
C VAL A 153 11.57 2.83 -8.13
N LEU A 154 10.28 3.11 -8.29
CA LEU A 154 9.41 2.22 -9.06
C LEU A 154 9.66 2.42 -10.56
N GLU A 155 10.30 1.45 -11.21
CA GLU A 155 10.52 1.46 -12.66
C GLU A 155 9.30 0.92 -13.43
N ALA A 156 9.21 1.28 -14.71
CA ALA A 156 8.11 0.85 -15.58
C ALA A 156 8.11 -0.66 -15.78
N GLY A 157 6.98 -1.33 -15.49
CA GLY A 157 6.83 -2.77 -15.62
C GLY A 157 7.47 -3.57 -14.48
N GLU A 158 7.92 -2.90 -13.42
CA GLU A 158 8.53 -3.54 -12.27
C GLU A 158 7.50 -4.02 -11.24
N ALA A 159 6.33 -3.37 -11.20
CA ALA A 159 5.26 -3.80 -10.30
C ALA A 159 4.76 -5.21 -10.65
N PRO A 160 4.37 -6.02 -9.64
CA PRO A 160 4.33 -5.69 -8.22
C PRO A 160 5.70 -5.74 -7.53
N VAL A 161 5.95 -4.75 -6.68
CA VAL A 161 7.13 -4.70 -5.80
C VAL A 161 6.67 -4.76 -4.35
N LEU A 162 7.13 -5.76 -3.61
CA LEU A 162 6.88 -5.85 -2.17
C LEU A 162 8.12 -5.37 -1.42
N LEU A 163 7.96 -4.34 -0.60
CA LEU A 163 8.98 -3.88 0.34
C LEU A 163 8.65 -4.41 1.73
N LEU A 164 9.65 -4.90 2.45
CA LEU A 164 9.49 -5.56 3.75
C LEU A 164 10.44 -4.95 4.77
N ALA A 165 9.96 -4.79 5.99
CA ALA A 165 10.78 -4.51 7.16
C ALA A 165 10.71 -5.69 8.10
N CYS A 166 11.87 -6.19 8.52
CA CYS A 166 12.03 -7.35 9.39
C CYS A 166 12.73 -6.91 10.69
N ALA A 167 12.13 -7.23 11.84
CA ALA A 167 12.73 -7.05 13.16
C ALA A 167 13.23 -8.39 13.71
N GLY A 168 14.39 -8.40 14.37
CA GLY A 168 15.02 -9.63 14.89
C GLY A 168 15.66 -10.51 13.79
N ALA A 169 16.05 -9.89 12.68
CA ALA A 169 16.67 -10.56 11.53
C ALA A 169 18.07 -10.02 11.24
N GLU A 170 18.81 -9.62 12.28
CA GLU A 170 20.08 -8.90 12.17
C GLU A 170 21.13 -9.67 11.35
N ASP A 171 21.17 -10.99 11.47
CA ASP A 171 22.14 -11.85 10.77
C ASP A 171 21.70 -12.31 9.37
N ALA A 172 20.46 -12.05 8.97
CA ALA A 172 19.90 -12.58 7.73
C ALA A 172 20.49 -11.92 6.48
N ARG A 173 21.01 -12.67 5.52
CA ARG A 173 21.59 -12.13 4.28
C ARG A 173 20.64 -12.21 3.09
N THR A 174 19.57 -12.97 3.24
CA THR A 174 18.56 -13.18 2.20
C THR A 174 17.17 -12.92 2.79
N LEU A 175 16.20 -12.65 1.91
CA LEU A 175 14.81 -12.50 2.31
C LEU A 175 14.29 -13.77 3.00
N VAL A 176 14.66 -14.95 2.49
CA VAL A 176 14.26 -16.24 3.05
C VAL A 176 14.78 -16.40 4.49
N GLU A 177 16.05 -16.10 4.73
CA GLU A 177 16.64 -16.13 6.08
C GLU A 177 15.93 -15.13 7.00
N ALA A 178 15.67 -13.92 6.50
CA ALA A 178 15.04 -12.87 7.29
C ALA A 178 13.63 -13.25 7.71
N LEU A 179 12.81 -13.80 6.80
CA LEU A 179 11.46 -14.26 7.11
C LEU A 179 11.46 -15.46 8.08
N ALA A 180 12.51 -16.27 8.09
CA ALA A 180 12.63 -17.42 8.98
C ALA A 180 13.08 -17.04 10.41
N SER A 181 13.90 -16.00 10.55
CA SER A 181 14.42 -15.54 11.85
C SER A 181 13.65 -14.37 12.45
N ALA A 182 12.94 -13.58 11.63
CA ALA A 182 12.28 -12.38 12.10
C ALA A 182 11.19 -12.68 13.15
N GLU A 183 11.18 -11.89 14.20
CA GLU A 183 10.13 -11.93 15.22
C GLU A 183 8.85 -11.27 14.70
N ARG A 184 9.04 -10.20 13.91
CA ARG A 184 7.97 -9.36 13.37
C ARG A 184 8.36 -8.87 11.98
N VAL A 185 7.39 -8.84 11.08
CA VAL A 185 7.59 -8.34 9.72
C VAL A 185 6.39 -7.50 9.29
N ALA A 186 6.65 -6.38 8.62
CA ALA A 186 5.64 -5.51 8.03
C ALA A 186 5.99 -5.28 6.57
N GLY A 187 4.98 -5.18 5.70
CA GLY A 187 5.19 -5.03 4.28
C GLY A 187 4.35 -3.95 3.64
N VAL A 188 4.87 -3.36 2.56
CA VAL A 188 4.12 -2.50 1.65
C VAL A 188 4.27 -3.04 0.24
N LEU A 189 3.15 -3.37 -0.40
CA LEU A 189 3.07 -3.78 -1.79
C LEU A 189 2.83 -2.55 -2.66
N LEU A 190 3.80 -2.21 -3.49
CA LEU A 190 3.70 -1.17 -4.50
C LEU A 190 3.13 -1.76 -5.78
N LEU A 191 2.08 -1.12 -6.28
CA LEU A 191 1.50 -1.38 -7.58
C LEU A 191 1.59 -0.11 -8.42
N GLU A 192 1.72 -0.27 -9.73
CA GLU A 192 1.74 0.88 -10.64
C GLU A 192 0.41 1.62 -10.62
N GLU A 193 0.51 2.94 -10.49
CA GLU A 193 -0.57 3.82 -10.83
C GLU A 193 -0.65 3.94 -12.35
N THR A 194 -1.52 3.16 -12.97
CA THR A 194 -1.91 3.42 -14.36
C THR A 194 -2.66 4.75 -14.35
N LEU A 195 -2.00 5.80 -14.85
CA LEU A 195 -2.71 6.98 -15.32
C LEU A 195 -3.69 6.46 -16.36
N LEU A 196 -4.98 6.57 -16.08
CA LEU A 196 -5.97 6.46 -17.14
C LEU A 196 -5.57 7.52 -18.15
N GLU A 197 -5.02 7.10 -19.29
CA GLU A 197 -4.90 7.99 -20.44
C GLU A 197 -6.33 8.52 -20.65
N GLU A 198 -6.54 9.81 -20.38
CA GLU A 198 -7.74 10.49 -20.83
C GLU A 198 -7.76 10.33 -22.35
N GLU A 199 -8.51 9.33 -22.83
CA GLU A 199 -8.82 9.20 -24.25
C GLU A 199 -9.53 10.48 -24.68
N ALA A 200 -8.76 11.37 -25.31
CA ALA A 200 -9.21 12.64 -25.88
C ALA A 200 -9.90 12.45 -27.24
#